data_AF-A0AAD8J4P9-F1
#
_entry.id   AF-A0AAD8J4P9-F1
#
_cell.length_a   1.000
_cell.length_b   1.000
_cell.length_c   1.000
_cell.angle_alpha   90.00
_cell.angle_beta   90.00
_cell.angle_gamma   90.00
#
_symmetry.space_group_name_H-M   'P 1'
#
loop_
_entity.id
_entity.type
_entity.pdbx_description
1 polymer ?
#
loop_
_entity_poly.entity_id
_entity_poly.type
_entity_poly.pdbx_seq_one_letter_code
_entity_poly.pdbx_strand_id
1 'polypeptide(L)'
;MCSFLANHKVQNVEETTISQAFLRNASDLTTLCTTSIIPVDLNAFILKMELDTSYLANVSLDKITAERFAKASKSRQTAINAVLRNEEMDQWLDYWIDANSLARYGP
;
A
#
# COMPACT_ATOMS: atom_id res chain seq x y z
N MET A 1 -12.30 29.88 21.64
CA MET A 1 -11.00 29.84 22.34
C MET A 1 -10.70 28.40 22.69
N CYS A 2 -10.02 27.66 21.81
CA CYS A 2 -9.41 26.39 22.19
C CYS A 2 -7.96 26.69 22.57
N SER A 3 -7.66 26.57 23.86
CA SER A 3 -6.32 26.77 24.40
C SER A 3 -5.44 25.58 24.03
N PHE A 4 -4.50 25.79 23.12
CA PHE A 4 -3.40 24.89 22.86
C PHE A 4 -2.31 25.20 23.89
N LEU A 5 -2.18 24.38 24.94
CA LEU A 5 -1.04 24.46 25.85
C LEU A 5 0.15 23.78 25.16
N ALA A 6 1.12 24.62 24.78
CA ALA A 6 2.45 24.21 24.41
C ALA A 6 3.10 23.46 25.57
N ASN A 7 3.54 22.22 25.32
CA ASN A 7 4.58 21.59 26.10
C ASN A 7 5.81 21.40 25.22
N HIS A 8 6.86 22.11 25.62
CA HIS A 8 8.20 22.09 25.06
C HIS A 8 8.80 20.68 25.04
N LYS A 9 9.27 20.26 23.86
CA LYS A 9 10.66 19.85 23.65
C LYS A 9 11.01 20.10 22.18
N VAL A 10 11.82 21.12 21.94
CA VAL A 10 12.53 21.29 20.68
C VAL A 10 13.60 20.21 20.67
N GLN A 11 13.38 19.12 19.93
CA GLN A 11 14.46 18.30 19.43
C GLN A 11 14.60 18.63 17.95
N ASN A 12 15.83 18.91 17.53
CA ASN A 12 16.20 19.21 16.14
C ASN A 12 15.56 18.19 15.20
N VAL A 13 14.48 18.58 14.53
CA VAL A 13 13.83 17.75 13.52
C VAL A 13 14.62 17.96 12.23
N GLU A 14 15.65 17.13 12.02
CA GLU A 14 15.99 16.78 10.64
C GLU A 14 14.70 16.31 9.98
N GLU A 15 14.33 16.92 8.86
CA GLU A 15 13.10 16.65 8.11
C GLU A 15 12.88 15.14 7.95
N THR A 16 12.04 14.56 8.82
CA THR A 16 11.83 13.11 8.80
C THR A 16 10.62 12.84 7.94
N THR A 17 10.83 12.51 6.66
CA THR A 17 9.79 12.22 5.66
C THR A 17 9.08 10.86 5.89
N ILE A 18 9.26 10.23 7.06
CA ILE A 18 8.83 8.86 7.33
C ILE A 18 7.48 8.86 8.05
N SER A 19 6.49 8.21 7.44
CA SER A 19 5.17 8.02 8.05
C SER A 19 5.21 6.98 9.18
N GLN A 20 4.44 7.24 10.25
CA GLN A 20 4.27 6.30 11.37
C GLN A 20 3.61 4.97 10.95
N ALA A 21 2.86 4.96 9.84
CA ALA A 21 2.26 3.74 9.30
C ALA A 21 3.30 2.67 8.94
N PHE A 22 4.57 3.07 8.72
CA PHE A 22 5.66 2.16 8.40
C PHE A 22 6.49 1.71 9.62
N LEU A 23 6.14 2.16 10.82
CA LEU A 23 6.85 1.84 12.07
C LEU A 23 6.07 0.81 12.89
N ARG A 24 6.73 -0.22 13.43
CA ARG A 24 6.07 -1.12 14.40
C ARG A 24 5.80 -0.43 15.72
N ASN A 25 6.65 0.53 16.08
CA ASN A 25 6.48 1.42 17.21
C ASN A 25 6.61 2.87 16.73
N ALA A 26 5.52 3.63 16.82
CA ALA A 26 5.44 5.00 16.32
C ALA A 26 6.43 5.99 16.96
N SER A 27 7.01 5.66 18.12
CA SER A 27 8.01 6.49 18.81
C SER A 27 9.46 6.05 18.57
N ASP A 28 9.67 4.95 17.85
CA ASP A 28 11.00 4.36 17.63
C ASP A 28 11.25 4.14 16.13
N LEU A 29 12.01 5.07 15.53
CA LEU A 29 12.38 5.03 14.11
C LEU A 29 13.19 3.79 13.73
N THR A 30 13.85 3.11 14.68
CA THR A 30 14.58 1.86 14.40
C THR A 30 13.63 0.71 14.04
N THR A 31 12.33 0.88 14.29
CA THR A 31 11.29 -0.12 13.98
C THR A 31 10.67 0.04 12.58
N LEU A 32 11.31 0.81 11.69
CA LEU A 32 10.88 0.99 10.30
C LEU A 32 10.86 -0.34 9.53
N CYS A 33 9.72 -0.65 8.92
CA CYS A 33 9.45 -1.95 8.29
C CYS A 33 8.80 -1.80 6.91
N THR A 34 9.34 -0.93 6.05
CA THR A 34 8.77 -0.66 4.71
C THR A 34 8.71 -1.89 3.79
N THR A 35 9.57 -2.90 4.00
CA THR A 35 9.59 -4.13 3.21
C THR A 35 8.66 -5.22 3.74
N SER A 36 8.11 -5.05 4.94
CA SER A 36 7.15 -5.99 5.56
C SER A 36 5.71 -5.49 5.47
N ILE A 37 5.45 -4.46 4.66
CA ILE A 37 4.13 -3.87 4.47
C ILE A 37 3.80 -3.88 2.99
N ILE A 38 2.57 -4.25 2.66
CA ILE A 38 1.99 -4.13 1.32
C ILE A 38 1.10 -2.88 1.33
N PRO A 39 1.60 -1.75 0.81
CA PRO A 39 0.85 -0.50 0.82
C PRO A 39 -0.32 -0.53 -0.18
N VAL A 40 -1.50 -0.11 0.27
CA VAL A 40 -2.71 -0.04 -0.55
C VAL A 40 -2.56 0.96 -1.68
N ASP A 41 -2.04 2.15 -1.38
CA ASP A 41 -1.92 3.24 -2.35
C ASP A 41 -1.03 2.82 -3.53
N LEU A 42 0.12 2.23 -3.24
CA LEU A 42 1.03 1.75 -4.28
C LEU A 42 0.37 0.71 -5.17
N ASN A 43 -0.38 -0.24 -4.60
CA ASN A 43 -1.05 -1.26 -5.38
C ASN A 43 -2.21 -0.69 -6.22
N ALA A 44 -2.92 0.33 -5.72
CA ALA A 44 -3.92 1.07 -6.48
C ALA A 44 -3.29 1.82 -7.65
N PHE A 45 -2.15 2.49 -7.43
CA PHE A 45 -1.38 3.13 -8.50
C PHE A 45 -0.93 2.13 -9.56
N ILE A 46 -0.38 0.98 -9.16
CA ILE A 46 0.05 -0.06 -10.11
C ILE A 46 -1.15 -0.62 -10.89
N LEU A 47 -2.29 -0.86 -10.23
CA LEU A 47 -3.51 -1.29 -10.92
C LEU A 47 -3.91 -0.29 -12.01
N LYS A 48 -3.88 1.01 -11.69
CA LYS A 48 -4.19 2.06 -12.67
C LYS A 48 -3.19 2.06 -13.82
N MET A 49 -1.88 1.94 -13.54
CA MET A 49 -0.86 1.84 -14.58
C MET A 49 -1.03 0.62 -15.49
N GLU A 50 -1.42 -0.54 -14.93
CA GLU A 50 -1.69 -1.75 -15.71
C GLU A 50 -2.90 -1.56 -16.63
N LEU A 51 -3.97 -0.94 -16.14
CA LEU A 51 -5.15 -0.59 -16.94
C LEU A 51 -4.82 0.38 -18.08
N ASP A 52 -4.05 1.43 -17.78
CA ASP A 52 -3.66 2.42 -18.77
C ASP A 52 -2.72 1.82 -19.84
N THR A 53 -1.78 0.97 -19.42
CA THR A 53 -0.90 0.25 -20.35
C THR A 53 -1.71 -0.68 -21.27
N SER A 54 -2.69 -1.41 -20.72
CA SER A 54 -3.58 -2.26 -21.51
C SER A 54 -4.38 -1.45 -22.54
N TYR A 55 -4.92 -0.31 -22.11
CA TYR A 55 -5.67 0.60 -22.99
C TYR A 55 -4.79 1.16 -24.11
N LEU A 56 -3.62 1.71 -23.79
CA LEU A 56 -2.71 2.30 -24.76
C LEU A 56 -2.16 1.26 -25.76
N ALA A 57 -1.84 0.05 -25.29
CA ALA A 57 -1.42 -1.06 -26.15
C ALA A 57 -2.54 -1.46 -27.13
N ASN A 58 -3.78 -1.52 -26.65
CA ASN A 58 -4.93 -1.82 -27.50
C ASN A 58 -5.16 -0.75 -28.58
N VAL A 59 -5.05 0.54 -28.23
CA VAL A 59 -5.12 1.66 -29.19
C VAL A 59 -3.96 1.60 -30.20
N SER A 60 -2.80 1.08 -29.78
CA SER A 60 -1.61 0.91 -30.63
C SER A 60 -1.60 -0.40 -31.44
N LEU A 61 -2.70 -1.17 -31.42
CA LEU A 61 -2.84 -2.48 -32.06
C LEU A 61 -1.86 -3.57 -31.56
N ASP A 62 -1.19 -3.36 -30.42
CA ASP A 62 -0.40 -4.37 -29.74
C ASP A 62 -1.30 -5.21 -28.80
N LYS A 63 -1.97 -6.19 -29.40
CA LYS A 63 -2.92 -7.06 -28.71
C LYS A 63 -2.27 -7.94 -27.64
N ILE A 64 -1.03 -8.38 -27.85
CA ILE A 64 -0.32 -9.26 -26.91
C ILE A 64 -0.05 -8.51 -25.61
N THR A 65 0.47 -7.28 -25.72
CA THR A 65 0.70 -6.43 -24.55
C THR A 65 -0.62 -6.03 -23.89
N ALA A 66 -1.64 -5.68 -24.68
CA ALA A 66 -2.95 -5.32 -24.16
C ALA A 66 -3.56 -6.43 -23.30
N GLU A 67 -3.58 -7.67 -23.81
CA GLU A 67 -4.10 -8.85 -23.10
C GLU A 67 -3.28 -9.18 -21.85
N ARG A 68 -1.95 -9.11 -21.94
CA ARG A 68 -1.07 -9.37 -20.80
C ARG A 68 -1.36 -8.41 -19.65
N PHE A 69 -1.46 -7.12 -19.92
CA PHE A 69 -1.73 -6.11 -18.90
C PHE A 69 -3.18 -6.13 -18.41
N ALA A 70 -4.15 -6.50 -19.26
CA ALA A 70 -5.53 -6.75 -18.82
C ALA A 70 -5.62 -7.92 -17.84
N LYS A 71 -4.85 -8.99 -18.06
CA LYS A 71 -4.78 -10.12 -17.12
C LYS A 71 -4.11 -9.70 -15.81
N ALA A 72 -3.02 -8.94 -15.88
CA ALA A 72 -2.31 -8.45 -14.70
C ALA A 72 -3.21 -7.56 -13.83
N SER A 73 -3.89 -6.58 -14.44
CA SER A 73 -4.80 -5.67 -13.73
C SER A 73 -5.96 -6.42 -13.06
N LYS A 74 -6.56 -7.40 -13.74
CA LYS A 74 -7.61 -8.24 -13.16
C LYS A 74 -7.11 -9.04 -11.95
N SER A 75 -5.94 -9.65 -12.06
CA SER A 75 -5.33 -10.38 -10.93
C SER A 75 -5.05 -9.44 -9.75
N ARG A 76 -4.53 -8.23 -10.02
CA ARG A 76 -4.24 -7.25 -8.96
C ARG A 76 -5.49 -6.70 -8.31
N GLN A 77 -6.54 -6.39 -9.07
CA GLN A 77 -7.82 -5.94 -8.52
C GLN A 77 -8.41 -7.00 -7.59
N THR A 78 -8.36 -8.28 -8.00
CA THR A 78 -8.77 -9.40 -7.15
C THR A 78 -7.95 -9.46 -5.86
N ALA A 79 -6.62 -9.34 -5.96
CA ALA A 79 -5.73 -9.36 -4.80
C ALA A 79 -5.96 -8.18 -3.84
N ILE A 80 -6.15 -6.96 -4.35
CA ILE A 80 -6.46 -5.77 -3.55
C ILE A 80 -7.77 -6.00 -2.76
N ASN A 81 -8.80 -6.49 -3.44
CA ASN A 81 -10.09 -6.74 -2.79
C ASN A 81 -10.03 -7.90 -1.78
N ALA A 82 -9.17 -8.89 -1.99
CA ALA A 82 -9.05 -10.04 -1.08
C ALA A 82 -8.14 -9.77 0.14
N VAL A 83 -7.06 -9.02 -0.05
CA VAL A 83 -5.98 -8.87 0.96
C VAL A 83 -6.04 -7.52 1.67
N LEU A 84 -6.41 -6.46 0.95
CA LEU A 84 -6.31 -5.08 1.45
C LEU A 84 -7.65 -4.48 1.86
N ARG A 85 -8.77 -5.12 1.51
CA ARG A 85 -10.11 -4.67 1.90
C ARG A 85 -10.43 -5.17 3.32
N ASN A 86 -10.76 -4.26 4.23
CA ASN A 86 -11.32 -4.59 5.53
C ASN A 86 -12.85 -4.37 5.49
N GLU A 87 -13.61 -5.45 5.27
CA GLU A 87 -15.07 -5.36 5.09
C GLU A 87 -15.79 -4.76 6.31
N GLU A 88 -15.34 -5.07 7.53
CA GLU A 88 -15.94 -4.57 8.77
C GLU A 88 -15.89 -3.04 8.87
N MET A 89 -14.77 -2.43 8.50
CA MET A 89 -14.57 -0.98 8.56
C MET A 89 -14.94 -0.24 7.26
N ASP A 90 -15.38 -0.96 6.22
CA ASP A 90 -15.63 -0.41 4.87
C ASP A 90 -14.45 0.39 4.29
N GLN A 91 -13.22 -0.02 4.59
CA GLN A 91 -11.99 0.66 4.18
C GLN A 91 -11.00 -0.28 3.48
N TRP A 92 -10.03 0.29 2.78
CA TRP A 92 -8.83 -0.41 2.36
C TRP A 92 -7.66 0.00 3.25
N LEU A 93 -6.85 -0.98 3.66
CA LEU A 93 -5.75 -0.81 4.60
C LEU A 93 -4.49 -1.48 4.09
N ASP A 94 -3.35 -0.94 4.51
CA ASP A 94 -2.06 -1.58 4.31
C ASP A 94 -2.01 -2.94 5.02
N TYR A 95 -1.36 -3.92 4.39
CA TYR A 95 -1.25 -5.26 4.94
C TYR A 95 0.16 -5.54 5.46
N TRP A 96 0.27 -6.01 6.70
CA TRP A 96 1.54 -6.38 7.30
C TRP A 96 1.87 -7.85 7.00
N ILE A 97 3.01 -8.07 6.35
CA ILE A 97 3.59 -9.40 6.14
C ILE A 97 4.35 -9.77 7.43
N ASP A 98 3.69 -10.46 8.34
CA ASP A 98 4.35 -11.05 9.51
C ASP A 98 4.61 -12.55 9.30
N ALA A 99 5.55 -13.12 10.05
CA ALA A 99 5.92 -14.54 9.94
C ALA A 99 4.76 -15.49 10.32
N ASN A 100 3.75 -15.03 11.06
CA ASN A 100 2.57 -15.81 11.46
C ASN A 100 1.44 -15.74 10.42
N SER A 101 1.43 -14.73 9.55
CA SER A 101 0.43 -14.50 8.52
C SER A 101 0.58 -15.51 7.38
N LEU A 102 1.82 -15.96 7.12
CA LEU A 102 2.13 -17.06 6.21
C LEU A 102 1.68 -18.44 6.74
N ALA A 103 1.47 -18.58 8.05
CA ALA A 103 0.97 -19.84 8.65
C ALA A 103 -0.56 -19.97 8.60
N ARG A 104 -1.29 -18.87 8.34
CA ARG A 104 -2.76 -18.87 8.16
C ARG A 104 -3.18 -19.15 6.73
N TYR A 105 -2.25 -19.10 5.79
CA TYR A 105 -2.46 -19.40 4.37
C TYR A 105 -1.42 -20.41 3.89
N GLY A 106 -1.67 -21.71 4.14
CA GLY A 106 -0.98 -22.76 3.38
C GLY A 106 -1.48 -24.16 3.72
N PRO A 107 -1.08 -25.17 2.92
CA PRO A 107 -1.01 -25.19 1.46
C PRO A 107 -2.40 -25.28 0.79
#